data_AF-A0A409WBB3-F1
#
_entry.id   AF-A0A409WBB3-F1
#
_cell.length_a   1.000
_cell.length_b   1.000
_cell.length_c   1.000
_cell.angle_alpha   90.00
_cell.angle_beta   90.00
_cell.angle_gamma   90.00
#
_symmetry.space_group_name_H-M   'P 1'
#
loop_
_entity.id
_entity.type
_entity.pdbx_description
1 polymer ?
#
loop_
_entity_poly.entity_id
_entity_poly.type
_entity_poly.pdbx_seq_one_letter_code
_entity_poly.pdbx_strand_id
1 'polypeptide(L)'
;MDYEAKDPPSMPSAIALAIERFVQDLTNLPVDHSIDHALQNALVAEHEIRLLLASDPQNAQLHDMFLGLLDIFKVAPAARRHRARPVDFRTTDFNDYYVFPVAPRHRRSSLSPSTVPDMQAFNKNWEIFTHRALLKMSPKDWNNVIAAGGSVLACLRSTITNPSSRRLNQFYQSPIHANSDIDLFLWGLTPAQAELKMQDIYQAVCDTTAYKVTCVRKANTVSIHSTYPYRPIQIVLRLYQSPAEILAGFDIDAACCAYDGKRVWVNPRSLAALVRQANTIDITRRSPSYEIRLAKYAERGFEVFVPDLRRDLIKRSLYQKDLAAFPNGLARLLVLEMAHWRPEGMARRANDLPSNNYDGNLGWAQIPYGKHWDADRIENLIAKKDAWLNSPYNPYNADSSIGSRHRHVFVAGSMQHCLGAFCRGCSNPENTTLEGSGIYIQGPIKFIMVNPGRQLATGSFRPIDIGEWTFEAYEDLHDGSRVQRPSETIRGDAIVNQGGSPPSEGREDEGAVDEAYMNEFLVPGSWIWSL
;
A
#
# COMPACT_ATOMS: atom_id res chain seq x y z
N MET A 1 -34.35 37.79 28.66
CA MET A 1 -33.99 36.37 28.80
C MET A 1 -34.33 35.73 27.47
N ASP A 2 -33.42 35.84 26.51
CA ASP A 2 -33.58 35.21 25.21
C ASP A 2 -33.21 33.73 25.37
N TYR A 3 -34.24 32.89 25.32
CA TYR A 3 -34.06 31.45 25.19
C TYR A 3 -33.58 31.17 23.77
N GLU A 4 -32.28 31.01 23.58
CA GLU A 4 -31.74 30.37 22.38
C GLU A 4 -32.37 28.97 22.26
N ALA A 5 -33.22 28.80 21.26
CA ALA A 5 -33.72 27.51 20.84
C ALA A 5 -32.52 26.68 20.38
N LYS A 6 -32.10 25.71 21.20
CA LYS A 6 -31.20 24.65 20.75
C LYS A 6 -31.92 23.89 19.65
N ASP A 7 -31.36 23.89 18.45
CA ASP A 7 -31.82 23.02 17.37
C ASP A 7 -31.93 21.58 17.90
N PRO A 8 -33.00 20.83 17.53
CA PRO A 8 -33.11 19.43 17.92
C PRO A 8 -31.91 18.65 17.38
N PRO A 9 -31.38 17.65 18.12
CA PRO A 9 -30.26 16.86 17.65
C PRO A 9 -30.62 16.23 16.30
N SER A 10 -29.83 16.52 15.26
CA SER A 10 -30.01 15.95 13.93
C SER A 10 -30.00 14.42 14.03
N MET A 11 -31.01 13.76 13.46
CA MET A 11 -31.03 12.30 13.38
C MET A 11 -29.73 11.79 12.74
N PRO A 12 -29.08 10.75 13.29
CA PRO A 12 -27.84 10.22 12.75
C PRO A 12 -28.05 9.70 11.32
N SER A 13 -27.08 9.97 10.42
CA SER A 13 -27.15 9.50 9.04
C SER A 13 -27.14 7.97 8.96
N ALA A 14 -27.63 7.42 7.84
CA ALA A 14 -27.59 5.96 7.61
C ALA A 14 -26.16 5.41 7.69
N ILE A 15 -25.18 6.18 7.21
CA ILE A 15 -23.75 5.87 7.32
C ILE A 15 -23.32 5.78 8.78
N ALA A 16 -23.66 6.77 9.61
CA ALA A 16 -23.30 6.77 11.04
C ALA A 16 -23.92 5.57 11.77
N LEU A 17 -25.21 5.29 11.51
CA LEU A 17 -25.91 4.14 12.08
C LEU A 17 -25.27 2.79 11.70
N ALA A 18 -24.85 2.62 10.43
CA ALA A 18 -24.18 1.41 9.97
C ALA A 18 -22.86 1.15 10.71
N ILE A 19 -22.10 2.21 10.99
CA ILE A 19 -20.81 2.14 11.68
C ILE A 19 -21.01 1.86 13.18
N GLU A 20 -21.95 2.56 13.81
CA GLU A 20 -22.32 2.31 15.21
C GLU A 20 -22.78 0.86 15.40
N ARG A 21 -23.60 0.36 14.47
CA ARG A 21 -24.07 -1.03 14.49
C ARG A 21 -22.92 -2.02 14.38
N PHE A 22 -21.97 -1.80 13.48
CA PHE A 22 -20.77 -2.64 13.37
C PHE A 22 -19.98 -2.70 14.68
N VAL A 23 -19.76 -1.56 15.36
CA VAL A 23 -19.06 -1.52 16.65
C VAL A 23 -19.84 -2.24 17.76
N GLN A 24 -21.17 -2.11 17.77
CA GLN A 24 -22.03 -2.85 18.69
C GLN A 24 -21.95 -4.37 18.44
N ASP A 25 -22.04 -4.79 17.18
CA ASP A 25 -21.96 -6.21 16.81
C ASP A 25 -20.59 -6.81 17.14
N LEU A 26 -19.49 -6.06 16.98
CA LEU A 26 -18.16 -6.47 17.46
C LEU A 26 -18.10 -6.76 18.96
N THR A 27 -18.94 -6.09 19.75
CA THR A 27 -19.02 -6.28 21.21
C THR A 27 -19.93 -7.44 21.57
N ASN A 28 -21.06 -7.58 20.87
CA ASN A 28 -22.14 -8.48 21.23
C ASN A 28 -22.02 -9.88 20.61
N LEU A 29 -21.43 -10.00 19.43
CA LEU A 29 -21.26 -11.30 18.77
C LEU A 29 -20.29 -12.17 19.58
N PRO A 30 -20.57 -13.48 19.74
CA PRO A 30 -19.60 -14.40 20.30
C PRO A 30 -18.27 -14.37 19.53
N VAL A 31 -17.15 -14.57 20.24
CA VAL A 31 -15.79 -14.36 19.71
C VAL A 31 -15.41 -15.34 18.59
N ASP A 32 -16.05 -16.51 18.58
CA ASP A 32 -15.89 -17.61 17.63
C ASP A 32 -16.75 -17.46 16.36
N HIS A 33 -17.71 -16.53 16.35
CA HIS A 33 -18.54 -16.25 15.19
C HIS A 33 -17.88 -15.25 14.24
N SER A 34 -18.06 -15.45 12.94
CA SER A 34 -17.59 -14.50 11.94
C SER A 34 -18.29 -13.14 12.12
N ILE A 35 -17.52 -12.07 11.90
CA ILE A 35 -18.02 -10.69 11.87
C ILE A 35 -18.31 -10.22 10.43
N ASP A 36 -18.30 -11.10 9.42
CA ASP A 36 -18.44 -10.74 8.00
C ASP A 36 -19.78 -10.06 7.75
N HIS A 37 -20.86 -10.67 8.24
CA HIS A 37 -22.21 -10.11 8.14
C HIS A 37 -22.32 -8.76 8.87
N ALA A 38 -21.68 -8.63 10.04
CA ALA A 38 -21.66 -7.37 10.79
C ALA A 38 -20.88 -6.25 10.07
N LEU A 39 -19.82 -6.62 9.35
CA LEU A 39 -19.00 -5.68 8.58
C LEU A 39 -19.69 -5.22 7.29
N GLN A 40 -20.56 -6.04 6.71
CA GLN A 40 -21.15 -5.80 5.39
C GLN A 40 -21.84 -4.44 5.27
N ASN A 41 -22.69 -4.06 6.24
CA ASN A 41 -23.38 -2.78 6.20
C ASN A 41 -22.41 -1.59 6.28
N ALA A 42 -21.31 -1.74 7.02
CA ALA A 42 -20.28 -0.72 7.11
C ALA A 42 -19.46 -0.61 5.81
N LEU A 43 -19.25 -1.71 5.09
CA LEU A 43 -18.63 -1.69 3.75
C LEU A 43 -19.52 -1.02 2.71
N VAL A 44 -20.84 -1.25 2.79
CA VAL A 44 -21.84 -0.55 1.95
C VAL A 44 -21.81 0.94 2.24
N ALA A 45 -21.78 1.34 3.51
CA ALA A 45 -21.66 2.75 3.89
C ALA A 45 -20.36 3.39 3.38
N GLU A 46 -19.21 2.71 3.47
CA GLU A 46 -17.95 3.21 2.88
C GLU A 46 -18.02 3.31 1.35
N HIS A 47 -18.72 2.38 0.67
CA HIS A 47 -18.97 2.47 -0.76
C HIS A 47 -19.83 3.69 -1.11
N GLU A 48 -20.88 3.97 -0.33
CA GLU A 48 -21.71 5.17 -0.49
C GLU A 48 -20.89 6.46 -0.33
N ILE A 49 -20.00 6.53 0.68
CA ILE A 49 -19.07 7.67 0.84
C ILE A 49 -18.23 7.87 -0.42
N ARG A 50 -17.67 6.79 -0.98
CA ARG A 50 -16.87 6.86 -2.22
C ARG A 50 -17.69 7.30 -3.43
N LEU A 51 -18.95 6.87 -3.51
CA LEU A 51 -19.87 7.30 -4.57
C LEU A 51 -20.20 8.80 -4.42
N LEU A 52 -20.51 9.27 -3.22
CA LEU A 52 -20.76 10.69 -2.96
C LEU A 52 -19.53 11.54 -3.34
N LEU A 53 -18.34 11.13 -2.90
CA LEU A 53 -17.07 11.77 -3.31
C LEU A 53 -16.82 11.75 -4.82
N ALA A 54 -17.55 10.94 -5.59
CA ALA A 54 -17.45 10.83 -7.04
C ALA A 54 -18.42 11.75 -7.77
N SER A 55 -19.69 11.58 -7.42
CA SER A 55 -20.82 12.11 -8.16
C SER A 55 -21.30 13.43 -7.60
N ASP A 56 -21.16 13.65 -6.29
CA ASP A 56 -21.60 14.85 -5.59
C ASP A 56 -20.62 15.25 -4.46
N PRO A 57 -19.41 15.74 -4.78
CA PRO A 57 -18.41 16.12 -3.77
C PRO A 57 -18.85 17.28 -2.86
N GLN A 58 -19.92 17.99 -3.20
CA GLN A 58 -20.48 19.08 -2.39
C GLN A 58 -21.67 18.63 -1.54
N ASN A 59 -21.92 17.31 -1.47
CA ASN A 59 -23.00 16.76 -0.67
C ASN A 59 -22.85 17.16 0.80
N ALA A 60 -23.96 17.56 1.43
CA ALA A 60 -23.96 18.03 2.81
C ALA A 60 -23.44 16.97 3.82
N GLN A 61 -23.55 15.68 3.52
CA GLN A 61 -22.99 14.62 4.37
C GLN A 61 -21.45 14.67 4.43
N LEU A 62 -20.80 15.10 3.35
CA LEU A 62 -19.33 15.18 3.26
C LEU A 62 -18.76 16.39 4.02
N HIS A 63 -19.61 17.28 4.56
CA HIS A 63 -19.17 18.32 5.49
C HIS A 63 -18.65 17.75 6.82
N ASP A 64 -19.07 16.53 7.18
CA ASP A 64 -18.36 15.77 8.22
C ASP A 64 -17.06 15.22 7.62
N MET A 65 -15.96 15.91 7.91
CA MET A 65 -14.63 15.57 7.42
C MET A 65 -14.15 14.17 7.85
N PHE A 66 -14.73 13.62 8.91
CA PHE A 66 -14.39 12.30 9.45
C PHE A 66 -15.54 11.28 9.26
N LEU A 67 -16.48 11.55 8.35
CA LEU A 67 -17.56 10.64 7.98
C LEU A 67 -16.98 9.25 7.67
N GLY A 68 -17.59 8.20 8.23
CA GLY A 68 -17.06 6.84 8.01
C GLY A 68 -15.99 6.39 9.00
N LEU A 69 -15.42 7.30 9.79
CA LEU A 69 -14.24 7.02 10.62
C LEU A 69 -14.58 6.90 12.10
N LEU A 70 -13.77 6.09 12.79
CA LEU A 70 -13.84 5.80 14.22
C LEU A 70 -12.58 6.34 14.90
N ASP A 71 -12.75 7.11 15.98
CA ASP A 71 -11.66 7.36 16.93
C ASP A 71 -11.41 6.06 17.70
N ILE A 72 -10.31 5.38 17.38
CA ILE A 72 -10.06 4.01 17.86
C ILE A 72 -10.04 3.94 19.39
N PHE A 73 -9.61 4.98 20.08
CA PHE A 73 -9.53 4.96 21.54
C PHE A 73 -10.84 5.34 22.24
N LYS A 74 -11.82 5.83 21.50
CA LYS A 74 -13.22 5.93 21.96
C LYS A 74 -14.00 4.64 21.76
N VAL A 75 -13.57 3.76 20.86
CA VAL A 75 -14.17 2.44 20.69
C VAL A 75 -13.90 1.58 21.94
N ALA A 76 -14.96 0.97 22.46
CA ALA A 76 -14.89 0.15 23.67
C ALA A 76 -13.80 -0.94 23.54
N PRO A 77 -12.98 -1.19 24.59
CA PRO A 77 -11.94 -2.20 24.54
C PRO A 77 -12.42 -3.59 24.12
N ALA A 78 -13.69 -3.95 24.41
CA ALA A 78 -14.29 -5.22 24.01
C ALA A 78 -14.36 -5.37 22.48
N ALA A 79 -14.72 -4.31 21.74
CA ALA A 79 -14.72 -4.30 20.28
C ALA A 79 -13.30 -4.23 19.66
N ARG A 80 -12.27 -3.99 20.47
CA ARG A 80 -10.84 -3.95 20.08
C ARG A 80 -10.07 -5.19 20.52
N ARG A 81 -10.78 -6.31 20.72
CA ARG A 81 -10.18 -7.61 21.03
C ARG A 81 -10.02 -8.42 19.76
N HIS A 82 -8.93 -9.17 19.70
CA HIS A 82 -8.66 -10.10 18.63
C HIS A 82 -9.70 -11.24 18.64
N ARG A 83 -10.17 -11.60 17.46
CA ARG A 83 -11.04 -12.75 17.19
C ARG A 83 -10.24 -13.70 16.33
N ALA A 84 -9.58 -14.67 16.95
CA ALA A 84 -8.76 -15.62 16.22
C ALA A 84 -9.66 -16.51 15.37
N ARG A 85 -9.32 -16.65 14.09
CA ARG A 85 -10.00 -17.60 13.22
C ARG A 85 -9.84 -19.03 13.78
N PRO A 86 -10.95 -19.80 13.93
CA PRO A 86 -10.86 -21.21 14.26
C PRO A 86 -10.22 -21.95 13.08
N VAL A 87 -9.23 -22.79 13.36
CA VAL A 87 -8.54 -23.59 12.36
C VAL A 87 -8.47 -25.01 12.87
N ASP A 88 -9.02 -25.96 12.11
CA ASP A 88 -8.70 -27.36 12.29
C ASP A 88 -7.45 -27.72 11.48
N PHE A 89 -6.30 -27.81 12.15
CA PHE A 89 -5.02 -28.15 11.53
C PHE A 89 -4.95 -29.58 10.97
N ARG A 90 -5.98 -30.41 11.19
CA ARG A 90 -6.10 -31.75 10.63
C ARG A 90 -6.79 -31.74 9.26
N THR A 91 -7.29 -30.58 8.82
CA THR A 91 -8.04 -30.39 7.57
C THR A 91 -7.37 -29.36 6.67
N THR A 92 -7.96 -29.09 5.50
CA THR A 92 -7.51 -28.05 4.57
C THR A 92 -7.90 -26.63 5.01
N ASP A 93 -8.70 -26.48 6.09
CA ASP A 93 -9.22 -25.21 6.63
C ASP A 93 -8.15 -24.14 6.82
N PHE A 94 -6.91 -24.54 7.12
CA PHE A 94 -5.80 -23.60 7.27
C PHE A 94 -5.61 -22.73 6.03
N ASN A 95 -5.81 -23.32 4.84
CA ASN A 95 -5.50 -22.75 3.53
C ASN A 95 -6.74 -22.34 2.73
N ASP A 96 -7.89 -23.01 2.87
CA ASP A 96 -9.00 -22.98 1.89
C ASP A 96 -9.38 -21.59 1.34
N TYR A 97 -9.51 -20.59 2.22
CA TYR A 97 -9.87 -19.21 1.85
C TYR A 97 -8.78 -18.17 2.11
N TYR A 98 -7.56 -18.61 2.43
CA TYR A 98 -6.52 -17.72 2.95
C TYR A 98 -5.23 -17.87 2.18
N VAL A 99 -4.72 -16.77 1.63
CA VAL A 99 -3.36 -16.67 1.11
C VAL A 99 -2.47 -16.06 2.21
N PHE A 100 -1.23 -16.53 2.32
CA PHE A 100 -0.34 -16.24 3.46
C PHE A 100 -0.98 -16.53 4.83
N PRO A 101 -1.51 -17.74 5.07
CA PRO A 101 -2.18 -18.04 6.33
C PRO A 101 -1.23 -17.86 7.52
N VAL A 102 -1.72 -17.21 8.59
CA VAL A 102 -0.85 -16.92 9.75
C VAL A 102 -0.53 -18.23 10.47
N ALA A 103 0.77 -18.56 10.52
CA ALA A 103 1.27 -19.74 11.22
C ALA A 103 0.85 -19.75 12.71
N PRO A 104 0.60 -20.93 13.33
CA PRO A 104 0.07 -21.03 14.69
C PRO A 104 0.83 -20.20 15.73
N ARG A 105 2.17 -20.20 15.68
CA ARG A 105 3.04 -19.47 16.61
C ARG A 105 2.93 -17.94 16.52
N HIS A 106 2.41 -17.41 15.41
CA HIS A 106 2.24 -15.98 15.15
C HIS A 106 0.77 -15.54 15.23
N ARG A 107 -0.15 -16.50 15.36
CA ARG A 107 -1.57 -16.25 15.53
C ARG A 107 -1.83 -15.73 16.94
N ARG A 108 -2.53 -14.61 17.04
CA ARG A 108 -2.89 -14.04 18.34
C ARG A 108 -4.00 -14.89 18.97
N SER A 109 -4.00 -14.98 20.29
CA SER A 109 -5.09 -15.63 21.02
C SER A 109 -6.35 -14.77 20.98
N SER A 110 -7.52 -15.39 20.86
CA SER A 110 -8.80 -14.71 21.02
C SER A 110 -8.86 -13.92 22.31
N LEU A 111 -9.60 -12.81 22.29
CA LEU A 111 -9.76 -11.86 23.40
C LEU A 111 -8.51 -11.05 23.79
N SER A 112 -7.32 -11.34 23.22
CA SER A 112 -6.16 -10.48 23.38
C SER A 112 -6.40 -9.10 22.74
N PRO A 113 -5.84 -7.99 23.25
CA PRO A 113 -6.02 -6.67 22.61
C PRO A 113 -5.51 -6.70 21.16
N SER A 114 -6.25 -6.16 20.18
CA SER A 114 -5.75 -6.03 18.79
C SER A 114 -4.91 -4.77 18.58
N THR A 115 -5.18 -3.72 19.36
CA THR A 115 -4.46 -2.45 19.39
C THR A 115 -3.76 -2.21 20.73
N VAL A 116 -2.93 -1.18 20.80
CA VAL A 116 -2.49 -0.57 22.07
C VAL A 116 -3.70 -0.07 22.88
N PRO A 117 -3.61 0.06 24.21
CA PRO A 117 -4.78 0.35 25.05
C PRO A 117 -5.35 1.76 24.83
N ASP A 118 -4.48 2.76 24.69
CA ASP A 118 -4.82 4.19 24.72
C ASP A 118 -3.86 5.05 23.88
N MET A 119 -4.17 6.35 23.80
CA MET A 119 -3.33 7.36 23.12
C MET A 119 -1.94 7.50 23.73
N GLN A 120 -1.75 7.26 25.03
CA GLN A 120 -0.44 7.41 25.67
C GLN A 120 0.52 6.32 25.18
N ALA A 121 0.05 5.07 25.10
CA ALA A 121 0.79 3.97 24.53
C ALA A 121 1.08 4.18 23.04
N PHE A 122 0.11 4.69 22.28
CA PHE A 122 0.32 5.05 20.87
C PHE A 122 1.39 6.13 20.71
N ASN A 123 1.32 7.22 21.46
CA ASN A 123 2.29 8.32 21.37
C ASN A 123 3.71 7.88 21.72
N LYS A 124 3.86 7.02 22.75
CA LYS A 124 5.15 6.42 23.08
C LYS A 124 5.70 5.61 21.89
N ASN A 125 4.86 4.80 21.26
CA ASN A 125 5.25 4.03 20.08
C ASN A 125 5.60 4.94 18.89
N TRP A 126 4.79 5.96 18.64
CA TRP A 126 4.98 6.95 17.57
C TRP A 126 6.29 7.72 17.71
N GLU A 127 6.62 8.22 18.90
CA GLU A 127 7.89 8.89 19.17
C GLU A 127 9.09 7.99 18.90
N ILE A 128 9.02 6.72 19.29
CA ILE A 128 10.12 5.75 19.08
C ILE A 128 10.21 5.40 17.59
N PHE A 129 9.08 5.13 16.93
CA PHE A 129 9.05 4.77 15.51
C PHE A 129 9.64 5.88 14.63
N THR A 130 9.21 7.13 14.87
CA THR A 130 9.63 8.31 14.10
C THR A 130 10.97 8.87 14.54
N HIS A 131 11.58 8.34 15.60
CA HIS A 131 12.73 8.96 16.28
C HIS A 131 12.49 10.44 16.60
N ARG A 132 11.24 10.75 16.95
CA ARG A 132 10.76 12.10 17.25
C ARG A 132 10.92 13.10 16.11
N ALA A 133 11.08 12.67 14.86
CA ALA A 133 11.27 13.56 13.69
C ALA A 133 10.18 14.64 13.52
N LEU A 134 8.97 14.38 14.04
CA LEU A 134 7.82 15.28 13.98
C LEU A 134 7.53 15.97 15.33
N LEU A 135 8.43 15.90 16.32
CA LEU A 135 8.19 16.40 17.68
C LEU A 135 7.91 17.90 17.72
N LYS A 136 8.51 18.67 16.82
CA LYS A 136 8.31 20.12 16.72
C LYS A 136 7.07 20.52 15.91
N MET A 137 6.32 19.56 15.34
CA MET A 137 5.01 19.87 14.75
C MET A 137 4.02 20.23 15.86
N SER A 138 3.70 21.51 15.93
CA SER A 138 2.70 22.07 16.85
C SER A 138 1.28 21.67 16.41
N PRO A 139 0.25 21.89 17.26
CA PRO A 139 -1.14 21.66 16.86
C PRO A 139 -1.56 22.40 15.58
N LYS A 140 -0.96 23.57 15.28
CA LYS A 140 -1.23 24.30 14.03
C LYS A 140 -0.63 23.65 12.80
N ASP A 141 0.49 22.94 12.96
CA ASP A 141 1.17 22.24 11.86
C ASP A 141 0.40 20.98 11.47
N TRP A 142 -0.31 20.38 12.42
CA TRP A 142 -1.22 19.24 12.18
C TRP A 142 -2.57 19.63 11.57
N ASN A 143 -2.95 20.91 11.58
CA ASN A 143 -4.16 21.34 10.88
C ASN A 143 -4.04 21.01 9.39
N ASN A 144 -5.05 20.34 8.84
CA ASN A 144 -5.09 19.91 7.44
C ASN A 144 -4.02 18.88 7.05
N VAL A 145 -3.40 18.21 8.04
CA VAL A 145 -2.39 17.16 7.85
C VAL A 145 -2.79 15.92 8.64
N ILE A 146 -2.65 14.75 8.03
CA ILE A 146 -2.69 13.47 8.75
C ILE A 146 -1.48 12.63 8.36
N ALA A 147 -0.91 11.91 9.32
CA ALA A 147 -0.07 10.75 9.02
C ALA A 147 -0.98 9.54 8.81
N ALA A 148 -0.72 8.67 7.84
CA ALA A 148 -1.56 7.49 7.61
C ALA A 148 -0.78 6.27 7.14
N GLY A 149 -1.44 5.11 7.14
CA GLY A 149 -0.88 3.90 6.54
C GLY A 149 -0.01 3.07 7.49
N GLY A 150 1.05 2.48 6.93
CA GLY A 150 1.84 1.46 7.61
C GLY A 150 2.58 1.94 8.86
N SER A 151 2.95 3.22 8.92
CA SER A 151 3.62 3.83 10.09
C SER A 151 2.69 3.95 11.29
N VAL A 152 1.47 4.45 11.07
CA VAL A 152 0.41 4.54 12.08
C VAL A 152 0.02 3.14 12.54
N LEU A 153 -0.16 2.19 11.61
CA LEU A 153 -0.48 0.80 11.94
C LEU A 153 0.59 0.15 12.83
N ALA A 154 1.87 0.35 12.52
CA ALA A 154 2.97 -0.20 13.31
C ALA A 154 2.99 0.33 14.75
N CYS A 155 2.51 1.56 14.97
CA CYS A 155 2.41 2.17 16.29
C CYS A 155 1.11 1.79 17.02
N LEU A 156 0.03 1.56 16.28
CA LEU A 156 -1.30 1.21 16.79
C LEU A 156 -1.40 -0.25 17.24
N ARG A 157 -0.69 -1.17 16.58
CA ARG A 157 -0.80 -2.60 16.91
C ARG A 157 -0.14 -2.93 18.25
N SER A 158 -0.83 -3.79 18.99
CA SER A 158 -0.23 -4.45 20.15
C SER A 158 0.63 -5.63 19.66
N THR A 159 1.95 -5.53 19.71
CA THR A 159 2.86 -6.58 19.19
C THR A 159 3.77 -7.17 20.25
N ILE A 160 4.13 -6.40 21.28
CA ILE A 160 5.03 -6.83 22.36
C ILE A 160 4.38 -6.47 23.69
N THR A 161 4.30 -7.43 24.61
CA THR A 161 3.85 -7.18 25.99
C THR A 161 4.90 -6.37 26.73
N ASN A 162 4.59 -5.13 27.09
CA ASN A 162 5.43 -4.22 27.89
C ASN A 162 6.91 -4.12 27.43
N PRO A 163 7.20 -3.82 26.15
CA PRO A 163 8.57 -3.67 25.70
C PRO A 163 9.24 -2.47 26.38
N SER A 164 10.53 -2.63 26.69
CA SER A 164 11.39 -1.47 26.91
C SER A 164 11.52 -0.66 25.61
N SER A 165 11.76 0.65 25.71
CA SER A 165 11.92 1.52 24.53
C SER A 165 13.03 1.02 23.59
N ARG A 166 14.08 0.40 24.14
CA ARG A 166 15.16 -0.22 23.36
C ARG A 166 14.67 -1.40 22.52
N ARG A 167 13.91 -2.34 23.11
CA ARG A 167 13.38 -3.51 22.39
C ARG A 167 12.37 -3.08 21.32
N LEU A 168 11.54 -2.09 21.63
CA LEU A 168 10.59 -1.55 20.67
C LEU A 168 11.30 -0.86 19.50
N ASN A 169 12.36 -0.09 19.76
CA ASN A 169 13.16 0.49 18.68
C ASN A 169 13.82 -0.59 17.82
N GLN A 170 14.41 -1.63 18.42
CA GLN A 170 14.96 -2.77 17.68
C GLN A 170 13.92 -3.45 16.80
N PHE A 171 12.68 -3.60 17.29
CA PHE A 171 11.56 -4.12 16.50
C PHE A 171 11.24 -3.22 15.30
N TYR A 172 11.17 -1.90 15.47
CA TYR A 172 10.92 -0.99 14.34
C TYR A 172 12.09 -0.91 13.35
N GLN A 173 13.32 -1.12 13.80
CA GLN A 173 14.49 -1.22 12.93
C GLN A 173 14.69 -2.61 12.32
N SER A 174 13.84 -3.59 12.65
CA SER A 174 13.86 -4.89 12.00
C SER A 174 13.42 -4.77 10.53
N PRO A 175 13.79 -5.71 9.65
CA PRO A 175 13.48 -5.60 8.23
C PRO A 175 11.98 -5.46 7.90
N ILE A 176 11.08 -5.97 8.75
CA ILE A 176 9.62 -5.85 8.64
C ILE A 176 9.18 -4.38 8.53
N HIS A 177 9.89 -3.51 9.26
CA HIS A 177 9.55 -2.10 9.40
C HIS A 177 10.66 -1.15 8.95
N ALA A 178 11.89 -1.62 8.72
CA ALA A 178 13.04 -0.79 8.37
C ALA A 178 12.76 0.12 7.16
N ASN A 179 12.12 -0.43 6.11
CA ASN A 179 11.76 0.29 4.88
C ASN A 179 10.37 0.97 4.96
N SER A 180 9.89 1.28 6.17
CA SER A 180 8.65 2.02 6.35
C SER A 180 8.93 3.51 6.42
N ASP A 181 8.31 4.24 5.51
CA ASP A 181 8.28 5.69 5.50
C ASP A 181 7.15 6.22 6.40
N ILE A 182 7.15 7.53 6.64
CA ILE A 182 6.07 8.25 7.32
C ILE A 182 5.30 9.05 6.27
N ASP A 183 4.16 8.53 5.84
CA ASP A 183 3.32 9.17 4.82
C ASP A 183 2.41 10.23 5.45
N LEU A 184 2.58 11.49 5.03
CA LEU A 184 1.75 12.64 5.37
C LEU A 184 0.84 13.01 4.19
N PHE A 185 -0.43 13.22 4.49
CA PHE A 185 -1.46 13.59 3.54
C PHE A 185 -2.03 14.96 3.90
N LEU A 186 -2.20 15.80 2.88
CA LEU A 186 -2.78 17.13 2.99
C LEU A 186 -4.23 17.11 2.54
N TRP A 187 -5.12 17.76 3.28
CA TRP A 187 -6.56 17.78 2.98
C TRP A 187 -7.18 19.16 3.21
N GLY A 188 -8.21 19.51 2.43
CA GLY A 188 -8.95 20.76 2.58
C GLY A 188 -8.11 22.02 2.29
N LEU A 189 -7.05 21.91 1.50
CA LEU A 189 -6.16 23.02 1.14
C LEU A 189 -6.18 23.28 -0.36
N THR A 190 -6.03 24.55 -0.73
CA THR A 190 -5.67 24.94 -2.11
C THR A 190 -4.19 24.60 -2.39
N PRO A 191 -3.77 24.50 -3.67
CA PRO A 191 -2.36 24.30 -4.02
C PRO A 191 -1.39 25.28 -3.34
N ALA A 192 -1.70 26.59 -3.34
CA ALA A 192 -0.84 27.59 -2.72
C ALA A 192 -0.74 27.41 -1.19
N GLN A 193 -1.85 27.08 -0.52
CA GLN A 193 -1.83 26.78 0.91
C GLN A 193 -1.08 25.48 1.22
N ALA A 194 -1.17 24.48 0.33
CA ALA A 194 -0.44 23.23 0.47
C ALA A 194 1.07 23.44 0.36
N GLU A 195 1.55 24.29 -0.55
CA GLU A 195 2.98 24.66 -0.63
C GLU A 195 3.49 25.30 0.66
N LEU A 196 2.73 26.24 1.24
CA LEU A 196 3.06 26.85 2.53
C LEU A 196 3.07 25.79 3.64
N LYS A 197 2.07 24.91 3.67
CA LYS A 197 2.01 23.83 4.66
C LYS A 197 3.20 22.87 4.55
N MET A 198 3.66 22.57 3.34
CA MET A 198 4.87 21.75 3.12
C MET A 198 6.13 22.44 3.65
N GLN A 199 6.22 23.77 3.54
CA GLN A 199 7.33 24.55 4.13
C GLN A 199 7.26 24.55 5.66
N ASP A 200 6.07 24.70 6.26
CA ASP A 200 5.89 24.61 7.72
C ASP A 200 6.36 23.25 8.25
N ILE A 201 5.92 22.16 7.61
CA ILE A 201 6.32 20.79 7.98
C ILE A 201 7.84 20.63 7.86
N TYR A 202 8.42 21.08 6.75
CA TYR A 202 9.87 21.04 6.53
C TYR A 202 10.64 21.78 7.63
N GLN A 203 10.20 22.98 8.00
CA GLN A 203 10.84 23.76 9.05
C GLN A 203 10.75 23.06 10.41
N ALA A 204 9.59 22.50 10.76
CA ALA A 204 9.43 21.72 11.99
C ALA A 204 10.37 20.49 12.05
N VAL A 205 10.57 19.81 10.92
CA VAL A 205 11.54 18.70 10.83
C VAL A 205 12.96 19.21 11.01
N CYS A 206 13.34 20.31 10.34
CA CYS A 206 14.65 20.94 10.51
C CYS A 206 14.91 21.36 11.97
N ASP A 207 13.92 21.92 12.66
CA ASP A 207 14.05 22.36 14.06
C ASP A 207 14.16 21.19 15.06
N THR A 208 13.88 19.97 14.61
CA THR A 208 13.96 18.75 15.43
C THR A 208 15.35 18.13 15.41
N THR A 209 16.11 18.28 14.32
CA THR A 209 17.38 17.60 14.11
C THR A 209 18.52 18.58 13.88
N ALA A 210 19.68 18.34 14.49
CA ALA A 210 20.89 19.13 14.24
C ALA A 210 21.61 18.72 12.94
N TYR A 211 21.16 17.64 12.29
CA TYR A 211 21.76 17.14 11.05
C TYR A 211 21.16 17.81 9.82
N LYS A 212 21.90 17.80 8.72
CA LYS A 212 21.39 18.26 7.42
C LYS A 212 20.10 17.53 7.06
N VAL A 213 19.15 18.30 6.54
CA VAL A 213 17.88 17.81 5.99
C VAL A 213 17.87 18.14 4.51
N THR A 214 17.44 17.19 3.69
CA THR A 214 17.22 17.38 2.25
C THR A 214 15.86 16.86 1.85
N CYS A 215 15.26 17.43 0.82
CA CYS A 215 14.02 16.96 0.22
C CYS A 215 14.33 16.26 -1.10
N VAL A 216 13.56 15.24 -1.43
CA VAL A 216 13.56 14.59 -2.75
C VAL A 216 12.15 14.64 -3.30
N ARG A 217 11.94 15.37 -4.40
CA ARG A 217 10.68 15.40 -5.15
C ARG A 217 10.66 14.30 -6.20
N LYS A 218 9.54 13.59 -6.28
CA LYS A 218 9.16 12.68 -7.37
C LYS A 218 7.82 13.13 -7.96
N ALA A 219 7.27 12.38 -8.90
CA ALA A 219 6.01 12.70 -9.56
C ALA A 219 4.84 12.92 -8.59
N ASN A 220 4.71 12.05 -7.57
CA ASN A 220 3.54 12.02 -6.68
C ASN A 220 3.87 12.33 -5.20
N THR A 221 5.14 12.54 -4.85
CA THR A 221 5.57 12.79 -3.47
C THR A 221 6.72 13.77 -3.40
N VAL A 222 6.82 14.50 -2.29
CA VAL A 222 8.07 15.12 -1.83
C VAL A 222 8.43 14.47 -0.50
N SER A 223 9.63 13.92 -0.43
CA SER A 223 10.11 13.19 0.75
C SER A 223 11.22 13.96 1.45
N ILE A 224 11.14 14.10 2.77
CA ILE A 224 12.10 14.77 3.63
C ILE A 224 13.02 13.72 4.25
N HIS A 225 14.32 13.89 4.07
CA HIS A 225 15.37 12.96 4.48
C HIS A 225 16.40 13.66 5.36
N SER A 226 16.94 12.93 6.34
CA SER A 226 18.08 13.35 7.15
C SER A 226 19.04 12.17 7.31
N THR A 227 19.69 12.02 8.46
CA THR A 227 20.53 10.87 8.78
C THR A 227 19.72 9.72 9.42
N TYR A 228 20.19 8.48 9.28
CA TYR A 228 19.68 7.37 10.08
C TYR A 228 19.84 7.67 11.59
N PRO A 229 18.85 7.37 12.46
CA PRO A 229 17.64 6.57 12.22
C PRO A 229 16.36 7.38 11.91
N TYR A 230 16.47 8.64 11.50
CA TYR A 230 15.30 9.42 11.09
C TYR A 230 14.75 8.86 9.78
N ARG A 231 13.54 8.31 9.84
CA ARG A 231 12.86 7.74 8.67
C ARG A 231 12.50 8.84 7.68
N PRO A 232 12.43 8.53 6.38
CA PRO A 232 11.88 9.45 5.40
C PRO A 232 10.44 9.82 5.73
N ILE A 233 10.15 11.12 5.67
CA ILE A 233 8.78 11.65 5.79
C ILE A 233 8.31 11.98 4.39
N GLN A 234 7.30 11.29 3.88
CA GLN A 234 6.78 11.50 2.53
C GLN A 234 5.51 12.33 2.57
N ILE A 235 5.51 13.49 1.92
CA ILE A 235 4.31 14.29 1.69
C ILE A 235 3.73 13.91 0.33
N VAL A 236 2.49 13.41 0.32
CA VAL A 236 1.78 13.02 -0.91
C VAL A 236 1.26 14.25 -1.66
N LEU A 237 1.52 14.34 -2.96
CA LEU A 237 1.18 15.49 -3.82
C LEU A 237 -0.25 15.43 -4.36
N ARG A 238 -1.12 14.69 -3.70
CA ARG A 238 -2.55 14.69 -3.95
C ARG A 238 -3.24 15.49 -2.86
N LEU A 239 -4.12 16.40 -3.27
CA LEU A 239 -4.95 17.16 -2.35
C LEU A 239 -6.31 16.48 -2.26
N TYR A 240 -6.69 16.16 -1.03
CA TYR A 240 -7.94 15.53 -0.69
C TYR A 240 -8.89 16.57 -0.10
N GLN A 241 -10.20 16.33 -0.18
CA GLN A 241 -11.21 17.11 0.53
C GLN A 241 -11.09 16.84 2.03
N SER A 242 -11.03 15.56 2.45
CA SER A 242 -11.12 15.17 3.86
C SER A 242 -10.25 13.95 4.25
N PRO A 243 -10.00 13.73 5.56
CA PRO A 243 -9.43 12.48 6.07
C PRO A 243 -10.22 11.22 5.70
N ALA A 244 -11.56 11.33 5.65
CA ALA A 244 -12.42 10.24 5.19
C ALA A 244 -12.11 9.82 3.75
N GLU A 245 -11.93 10.79 2.84
CA GLU A 245 -11.54 10.51 1.45
C GLU A 245 -10.18 9.80 1.37
N ILE A 246 -9.19 10.26 2.16
CA ILE A 246 -7.85 9.65 2.18
C ILE A 246 -7.93 8.18 2.55
N LEU A 247 -8.62 7.82 3.64
CA LEU A 247 -8.71 6.44 4.10
C LEU A 247 -9.62 5.58 3.22
N ALA A 248 -10.67 6.16 2.61
CA ALA A 248 -11.50 5.45 1.65
C ALA A 248 -10.74 5.04 0.38
N GLY A 249 -9.65 5.75 0.04
CA GLY A 249 -8.79 5.45 -1.12
C GLY A 249 -7.71 4.39 -0.88
N PHE A 250 -7.57 3.87 0.34
CA PHE A 250 -6.55 2.87 0.63
C PHE A 250 -7.00 1.46 0.20
N ASP A 251 -6.09 0.72 -0.41
CA ASP A 251 -6.28 -0.64 -0.92
C ASP A 251 -6.18 -1.72 0.19
N ILE A 252 -5.24 -1.56 1.14
CA ILE A 252 -5.00 -2.53 2.22
C ILE A 252 -5.81 -2.17 3.47
N ASP A 253 -6.73 -3.04 3.89
CA ASP A 253 -7.62 -2.82 5.04
C ASP A 253 -6.88 -2.42 6.32
N ALA A 254 -5.90 -3.20 6.74
CA ALA A 254 -5.14 -2.92 7.96
C ALA A 254 -4.43 -1.56 7.91
N ALA A 255 -4.08 -1.07 6.72
CA ALA A 255 -3.40 0.21 6.56
C ALA A 255 -4.34 1.41 6.72
N CYS A 256 -5.67 1.22 6.74
CA CYS A 256 -6.66 2.31 6.74
C CYS A 256 -6.82 2.94 8.13
N CYS A 257 -5.71 3.46 8.63
CA CYS A 257 -5.58 4.15 9.90
C CYS A 257 -4.80 5.45 9.70
N ALA A 258 -5.14 6.47 10.48
CA ALA A 258 -4.51 7.78 10.42
C ALA A 258 -4.31 8.38 11.81
N TYR A 259 -3.31 9.24 11.95
CA TYR A 259 -3.03 10.05 13.12
C TYR A 259 -3.06 11.53 12.73
N ASP A 260 -3.92 12.32 13.38
CA ASP A 260 -4.14 13.74 13.08
C ASP A 260 -3.34 14.69 14.01
N GLY A 261 -2.35 14.18 14.74
CA GLY A 261 -1.64 14.94 15.77
C GLY A 261 -2.31 14.91 17.15
N LYS A 262 -3.52 14.36 17.26
CA LYS A 262 -4.29 14.30 18.52
C LYS A 262 -5.01 12.96 18.74
N ARG A 263 -5.56 12.38 17.69
CA ARG A 263 -6.41 11.18 17.67
C ARG A 263 -5.91 10.20 16.62
N VAL A 264 -6.25 8.93 16.83
CA VAL A 264 -6.02 7.89 15.84
C VAL A 264 -7.36 7.43 15.28
N TRP A 265 -7.48 7.54 13.97
CA TRP A 265 -8.68 7.25 13.20
C TRP A 265 -8.52 5.93 12.46
N VAL A 266 -9.60 5.17 12.37
CA VAL A 266 -9.69 3.96 11.52
C VAL A 266 -11.04 3.94 10.83
N ASN A 267 -11.15 3.24 9.70
CA ASN A 267 -12.46 2.86 9.14
C ASN A 267 -12.85 1.44 9.62
N PRO A 268 -14.12 1.02 9.43
CA PRO A 268 -14.61 -0.28 9.86
C PRO A 268 -13.79 -1.48 9.38
N ARG A 269 -13.34 -1.47 8.11
CA ARG A 269 -12.50 -2.56 7.57
C ARG A 269 -11.10 -2.61 8.17
N SER A 270 -10.50 -1.48 8.54
CA SER A 270 -9.24 -1.48 9.30
C SER A 270 -9.41 -2.09 10.70
N LEU A 271 -10.50 -1.72 11.40
CA LEU A 271 -10.80 -2.33 12.70
C LEU A 271 -11.06 -3.83 12.55
N ALA A 272 -11.82 -4.26 11.55
CA ALA A 272 -12.04 -5.67 11.26
C ALA A 272 -10.73 -6.40 10.96
N ALA A 273 -9.82 -5.80 10.18
CA ALA A 273 -8.53 -6.40 9.85
C ALA A 273 -7.63 -6.55 11.07
N LEU A 274 -7.61 -5.56 11.97
CA LEU A 274 -6.92 -5.63 13.26
C LEU A 274 -7.50 -6.71 14.17
N VAL A 275 -8.82 -6.79 14.25
CA VAL A 275 -9.55 -7.78 15.05
C VAL A 275 -9.33 -9.20 14.53
N ARG A 276 -9.34 -9.42 13.21
CA ARG A 276 -9.16 -10.74 12.59
C ARG A 276 -7.72 -11.15 12.35
N GLN A 277 -6.79 -10.19 12.35
CA GLN A 277 -5.43 -10.38 11.83
C GLN A 277 -5.43 -10.78 10.35
N ALA A 278 -6.37 -10.24 9.55
CA ALA A 278 -6.52 -10.56 8.13
C ALA A 278 -6.88 -9.33 7.30
N ASN A 279 -6.32 -9.18 6.10
CA ASN A 279 -6.83 -8.25 5.09
C ASN A 279 -7.77 -9.02 4.15
N THR A 280 -8.89 -8.42 3.76
CA THR A 280 -9.82 -9.06 2.81
C THR A 280 -9.52 -8.57 1.39
N ILE A 281 -9.57 -9.46 0.40
CA ILE A 281 -9.46 -9.06 -1.00
C ILE A 281 -10.67 -8.20 -1.39
N ASP A 282 -10.38 -7.04 -1.98
CA ASP A 282 -11.36 -6.17 -2.59
C ASP A 282 -10.81 -5.56 -3.88
N ILE A 283 -11.20 -6.14 -5.01
CA ILE A 283 -10.73 -5.72 -6.34
C ILE A 283 -11.18 -4.30 -6.68
N THR A 284 -12.29 -3.84 -6.08
CA THR A 284 -12.81 -2.47 -6.29
C THR A 284 -11.97 -1.39 -5.60
N ARG A 285 -10.87 -1.75 -4.94
CA ARG A 285 -9.91 -0.82 -4.31
C ARG A 285 -8.46 -1.13 -4.73
N ARG A 286 -8.27 -2.01 -5.71
CA ARG A 286 -6.97 -2.52 -6.10
C ARG A 286 -6.06 -1.41 -6.66
N SER A 287 -4.97 -1.12 -5.96
CA SER A 287 -3.88 -0.31 -6.50
C SER A 287 -2.99 -1.12 -7.46
N PRO A 288 -2.14 -0.48 -8.30
CA PRO A 288 -1.18 -1.19 -9.16
C PRO A 288 -0.18 -2.09 -8.40
N SER A 289 0.07 -1.80 -7.12
CA SER A 289 0.97 -2.57 -6.25
C SER A 289 0.25 -3.45 -5.24
N TYR A 290 -1.06 -3.67 -5.41
CA TYR A 290 -1.91 -4.33 -4.41
C TYR A 290 -1.40 -5.71 -3.97
N GLU A 291 -1.09 -6.62 -4.90
CA GLU A 291 -0.61 -7.97 -4.55
C GLU A 291 0.72 -7.93 -3.80
N ILE A 292 1.62 -7.04 -4.21
CA ILE A 292 2.91 -6.81 -3.54
C ILE A 292 2.65 -6.27 -2.13
N ARG A 293 1.78 -5.28 -1.98
CA ARG A 293 1.43 -4.72 -0.68
C ARG A 293 0.74 -5.75 0.22
N LEU A 294 -0.09 -6.65 -0.31
CA LEU A 294 -0.66 -7.76 0.47
C LEU A 294 0.44 -8.67 1.03
N ALA A 295 1.40 -9.08 0.20
CA ALA A 295 2.57 -9.85 0.66
C ALA A 295 3.39 -9.09 1.72
N LYS A 296 3.56 -7.77 1.57
CA LYS A 296 4.20 -6.91 2.60
C LYS A 296 3.49 -6.97 3.94
N TYR A 297 2.17 -6.92 3.93
CA TYR A 297 1.38 -6.96 5.15
C TYR A 297 1.26 -8.38 5.71
N ALA A 298 1.47 -9.41 4.89
CA ALA A 298 1.66 -10.78 5.37
C ALA A 298 2.90 -10.95 6.23
N GLU A 299 4.04 -10.37 5.83
CA GLU A 299 5.24 -10.34 6.69
C GLU A 299 5.04 -9.53 7.98
N ARG A 300 4.09 -8.58 7.97
CA ARG A 300 3.66 -7.86 9.18
C ARG A 300 2.71 -8.70 10.02
N GLY A 301 2.41 -9.93 9.66
CA GLY A 301 1.56 -10.85 10.40
C GLY A 301 0.08 -10.58 10.21
N PHE A 302 -0.35 -10.42 8.95
CA PHE A 302 -1.76 -10.47 8.53
C PHE A 302 -1.94 -11.57 7.46
N GLU A 303 -2.91 -12.45 7.61
CA GLU A 303 -3.30 -13.32 6.48
C GLU A 303 -4.12 -12.53 5.44
N VAL A 304 -4.27 -13.07 4.24
CA VAL A 304 -5.09 -12.50 3.18
C VAL A 304 -6.30 -13.39 2.97
N PHE A 305 -7.48 -12.89 3.34
CA PHE A 305 -8.74 -13.58 3.16
C PHE A 305 -9.28 -13.35 1.74
N VAL A 306 -9.56 -14.44 1.05
CA VAL A 306 -10.06 -14.48 -0.33
C VAL A 306 -11.33 -15.35 -0.32
N PRO A 307 -12.54 -14.75 -0.21
CA PRO A 307 -13.78 -15.48 -0.02
C PRO A 307 -14.03 -16.57 -1.09
N ASP A 308 -13.70 -16.28 -2.34
CA ASP A 308 -13.94 -17.16 -3.49
C ASP A 308 -12.68 -17.94 -3.92
N LEU A 309 -11.74 -18.18 -2.99
CA LEU A 309 -10.53 -18.95 -3.30
C LEU A 309 -10.86 -20.41 -3.56
N ARG A 310 -10.33 -20.94 -4.67
CA ARG A 310 -10.50 -22.33 -5.10
C ARG A 310 -9.14 -22.97 -5.27
N ARG A 311 -8.57 -23.43 -4.14
CA ARG A 311 -7.22 -24.02 -4.12
C ARG A 311 -7.10 -25.29 -4.97
N ASP A 312 -8.18 -26.02 -5.09
CA ASP A 312 -8.33 -27.22 -5.92
C ASP A 312 -8.17 -26.93 -7.43
N LEU A 313 -8.48 -25.71 -7.88
CA LEU A 313 -8.44 -25.32 -9.29
C LEU A 313 -7.15 -24.57 -9.67
N ILE A 314 -6.19 -24.42 -8.77
CA ILE A 314 -4.97 -23.64 -9.05
C ILE A 314 -4.09 -24.38 -10.07
N LYS A 315 -3.72 -23.69 -11.16
CA LYS A 315 -2.78 -24.17 -12.18
C LYS A 315 -1.46 -24.62 -11.53
N ARG A 316 -1.13 -25.91 -11.63
CA ARG A 316 0.15 -26.46 -11.10
C ARG A 316 1.38 -25.79 -11.72
N SER A 317 1.27 -25.31 -12.96
CA SER A 317 2.34 -24.60 -13.67
C SER A 317 2.78 -23.31 -12.96
N LEU A 318 1.94 -22.71 -12.12
CA LEU A 318 2.29 -21.51 -11.32
C LEU A 318 3.41 -21.75 -10.31
N TYR A 319 3.68 -23.00 -9.96
CA TYR A 319 4.72 -23.36 -9.00
C TYR A 319 5.97 -23.95 -9.66
N GLN A 320 5.96 -24.13 -10.99
CA GLN A 320 7.09 -24.68 -11.74
C GLN A 320 8.33 -23.77 -11.69
N LYS A 321 9.52 -24.36 -11.85
CA LYS A 321 10.81 -23.67 -11.66
C LYS A 321 11.13 -22.64 -12.75
N ASP A 322 10.45 -22.71 -13.87
CA ASP A 322 10.73 -22.06 -15.15
C ASP A 322 9.56 -21.17 -15.62
N LEU A 323 8.93 -20.43 -14.70
CA LEU A 323 7.95 -19.42 -15.10
C LEU A 323 8.59 -18.44 -16.11
N ALA A 324 7.95 -18.29 -17.27
CA ALA A 324 8.45 -17.42 -18.33
C ALA A 324 8.31 -15.92 -17.99
N ALA A 325 7.30 -15.55 -17.17
CA ALA A 325 7.04 -14.17 -16.77
C ALA A 325 6.40 -14.13 -15.36
N PHE A 326 6.52 -12.99 -14.68
CA PHE A 326 5.86 -12.80 -13.39
C PHE A 326 4.36 -12.57 -13.60
N PRO A 327 3.48 -13.45 -13.06
CA PRO A 327 2.05 -13.40 -13.36
C PRO A 327 1.38 -12.19 -12.73
N ASN A 328 0.09 -11.99 -13.01
CA ASN A 328 -0.75 -10.92 -12.47
C ASN A 328 -1.81 -11.45 -11.49
N GLY A 329 -2.49 -10.53 -10.80
CA GLY A 329 -3.66 -10.84 -9.96
C GLY A 329 -3.44 -11.93 -8.91
N LEU A 330 -4.41 -12.83 -8.75
CA LEU A 330 -4.34 -13.93 -7.78
C LEU A 330 -3.12 -14.83 -8.02
N ALA A 331 -2.76 -15.10 -9.27
CA ALA A 331 -1.58 -15.92 -9.60
C ALA A 331 -0.30 -15.31 -9.05
N ARG A 332 -0.13 -13.98 -9.18
CA ARG A 332 0.98 -13.24 -8.55
C ARG A 332 1.00 -13.46 -7.04
N LEU A 333 -0.15 -13.32 -6.40
CA LEU A 333 -0.27 -13.44 -4.95
C LEU A 333 0.10 -14.85 -4.46
N LEU A 334 -0.30 -15.89 -5.19
CA LEU A 334 0.04 -17.30 -4.90
C LEU A 334 1.53 -17.60 -5.12
N VAL A 335 2.15 -17.03 -6.16
CA VAL A 335 3.60 -17.13 -6.37
C VAL A 335 4.36 -16.47 -5.21
N LEU A 336 3.91 -15.30 -4.75
CA LEU A 336 4.49 -14.60 -3.59
C LEU A 336 4.28 -15.40 -2.29
N GLU A 337 3.13 -16.05 -2.10
CA GLU A 337 2.88 -16.97 -0.97
C GLU A 337 3.89 -18.10 -0.95
N MET A 338 4.12 -18.73 -2.11
CA MET A 338 5.09 -19.81 -2.22
C MET A 338 6.51 -19.31 -1.87
N ALA A 339 6.90 -18.15 -2.41
CA ALA A 339 8.20 -17.53 -2.13
C ALA A 339 8.38 -17.20 -0.64
N HIS A 340 7.31 -16.80 0.05
CA HIS A 340 7.32 -16.50 1.48
C HIS A 340 7.61 -17.74 2.33
N TRP A 341 7.05 -18.90 1.97
CA TRP A 341 7.23 -20.15 2.72
C TRP A 341 8.45 -20.97 2.28
N ARG A 342 8.90 -20.83 1.02
CA ARG A 342 10.01 -21.62 0.44
C ARG A 342 11.04 -20.74 -0.27
N PRO A 343 11.79 -19.91 0.46
CA PRO A 343 12.71 -18.93 -0.13
C PRO A 343 13.85 -19.56 -0.94
N GLU A 344 14.41 -20.69 -0.50
CA GLU A 344 15.62 -21.30 -1.07
C GLU A 344 15.48 -21.74 -2.54
N GLY A 345 14.27 -22.12 -2.97
CA GLY A 345 14.00 -22.56 -4.34
C GLY A 345 13.47 -21.49 -5.29
N MET A 346 13.09 -20.31 -4.76
CA MET A 346 12.34 -19.28 -5.50
C MET A 346 13.02 -17.90 -5.49
N ALA A 347 13.99 -17.67 -4.60
CA ALA A 347 14.71 -16.40 -4.46
C ALA A 347 15.47 -15.94 -5.73
N ARG A 348 15.94 -16.88 -6.57
CA ARG A 348 16.51 -16.51 -7.88
C ARG A 348 15.43 -16.01 -8.86
N ARG A 349 14.22 -16.59 -8.82
CA ARG A 349 13.13 -16.28 -9.77
C ARG A 349 12.54 -14.87 -9.57
N ALA A 350 12.25 -14.46 -8.35
CA ALA A 350 11.58 -13.16 -8.12
C ALA A 350 12.45 -11.96 -8.56
N ASN A 351 13.78 -12.10 -8.51
CA ASN A 351 14.73 -11.07 -8.95
C ASN A 351 15.02 -11.12 -10.46
N ASP A 352 14.88 -12.30 -11.10
CA ASP A 352 15.23 -12.51 -12.51
C ASP A 352 14.01 -12.45 -13.46
N LEU A 353 12.77 -12.51 -12.93
CA LEU A 353 11.56 -12.43 -13.74
C LEU A 353 11.31 -11.00 -14.23
N PRO A 354 11.03 -10.79 -15.53
CA PRO A 354 10.62 -9.48 -16.05
C PRO A 354 9.37 -9.00 -15.30
N SER A 355 9.50 -7.89 -14.60
CA SER A 355 8.37 -7.28 -13.89
C SER A 355 7.44 -6.61 -14.89
N ASN A 356 6.22 -7.14 -15.03
CA ASN A 356 5.12 -6.47 -15.74
C ASN A 356 4.53 -5.29 -14.92
N ASN A 357 5.10 -4.96 -13.76
CA ASN A 357 4.53 -4.05 -12.80
C ASN A 357 5.27 -2.71 -12.73
N TYR A 358 4.50 -1.66 -12.43
CA TYR A 358 4.97 -0.29 -12.19
C TYR A 358 6.18 -0.23 -11.20
N ASP A 359 6.21 -1.11 -10.18
CA ASP A 359 7.25 -1.10 -9.14
C ASP A 359 8.59 -1.70 -9.59
N GLY A 360 8.63 -2.77 -10.40
CA GLY A 360 9.90 -3.40 -10.79
C GLY A 360 10.74 -2.52 -11.74
N ASN A 361 10.07 -1.69 -12.55
CA ASN A 361 10.71 -0.67 -13.37
C ASN A 361 11.05 0.62 -12.60
N LEU A 362 10.68 0.73 -11.32
CA LEU A 362 10.94 1.88 -10.45
C LEU A 362 11.83 1.56 -9.24
N GLY A 363 12.32 0.33 -9.10
CA GLY A 363 13.34 -0.03 -8.09
C GLY A 363 14.57 0.89 -8.14
N TRP A 364 15.00 1.24 -9.36
CA TRP A 364 16.07 2.24 -9.57
C TRP A 364 15.73 3.64 -9.04
N ALA A 365 14.45 3.97 -8.85
CA ALA A 365 13.94 5.23 -8.29
C ALA A 365 13.62 5.16 -6.78
N GLN A 366 13.91 4.03 -6.12
CA GLN A 366 13.87 3.92 -4.68
C GLN A 366 14.97 4.78 -4.04
N ILE A 367 14.62 5.47 -2.95
CA ILE A 367 15.58 6.25 -2.17
C ILE A 367 16.00 5.38 -0.98
N PRO A 368 17.29 5.07 -0.84
CA PRO A 368 17.75 4.15 0.19
C PRO A 368 17.70 4.78 1.58
N TYR A 369 17.51 3.93 2.59
CA TYR A 369 17.51 4.29 4.00
C TYR A 369 18.36 3.29 4.79
N GLY A 370 19.11 3.76 5.80
CA GLY A 370 19.93 2.90 6.66
C GLY A 370 21.15 3.61 7.23
N LYS A 371 21.91 2.93 8.09
CA LYS A 371 23.05 3.50 8.86
C LYS A 371 24.14 4.19 8.03
N HIS A 372 24.20 3.92 6.73
CA HIS A 372 25.17 4.49 5.80
C HIS A 372 24.59 5.57 4.90
N TRP A 373 23.37 6.02 5.16
CA TRP A 373 22.69 7.05 4.37
C TRP A 373 22.42 8.28 5.23
N ASP A 374 22.78 9.42 4.66
CA ASP A 374 22.55 10.77 5.17
C ASP A 374 22.10 11.67 4.01
N ALA A 375 21.73 12.92 4.32
CA ALA A 375 21.24 13.86 3.33
C ALA A 375 22.23 14.12 2.18
N ASP A 376 23.53 14.22 2.45
CA ASP A 376 24.56 14.46 1.43
C ASP A 376 24.73 13.27 0.49
N ARG A 377 24.71 12.03 1.02
CA ARG A 377 24.77 10.82 0.20
C ARG A 377 23.54 10.66 -0.67
N ILE A 378 22.37 11.03 -0.16
CA ILE A 378 21.12 11.03 -0.92
C ILE A 378 21.19 12.04 -2.07
N GLU A 379 21.59 13.29 -1.80
CA GLU A 379 21.77 14.31 -2.85
C GLU A 379 22.76 13.86 -3.93
N ASN A 380 23.91 13.31 -3.52
CA ASN A 380 24.92 12.78 -4.44
C ASN A 380 24.40 11.60 -5.28
N LEU A 381 23.61 10.70 -4.69
CA LEU A 381 22.98 9.60 -5.42
C LEU A 381 22.01 10.13 -6.47
N ILE A 382 21.15 11.07 -6.09
CA ILE A 382 20.17 11.69 -6.98
C ILE A 382 20.88 12.40 -8.14
N ALA A 383 21.91 13.20 -7.87
CA ALA A 383 22.68 13.89 -8.89
C ALA A 383 23.34 12.91 -9.89
N LYS A 384 23.91 11.80 -9.40
CA LYS A 384 24.49 10.76 -10.27
C LYS A 384 23.44 10.07 -11.13
N LYS A 385 22.28 9.71 -10.55
CA LYS A 385 21.19 9.06 -11.28
C LYS A 385 20.61 9.98 -12.34
N ASP A 386 20.42 11.26 -12.04
CA ASP A 386 19.91 12.26 -12.98
C ASP A 386 20.90 12.55 -14.12
N ALA A 387 22.19 12.64 -13.81
CA ALA A 387 23.25 12.78 -14.80
C ALA A 387 23.33 11.55 -15.73
N TRP A 388 23.20 10.34 -15.19
CA TRP A 388 23.17 9.12 -15.99
C TRP A 388 21.92 9.06 -16.89
N LEU A 389 20.74 9.41 -16.37
CA LEU A 389 19.49 9.43 -17.14
C LEU A 389 19.61 10.30 -18.39
N ASN A 390 20.28 11.44 -18.27
CA ASN A 390 20.47 12.43 -19.33
C ASN A 390 21.79 12.27 -20.11
N SER A 391 22.56 11.22 -19.84
CA SER A 391 23.85 10.97 -20.48
C SER A 391 23.67 10.46 -21.92
N PRO A 392 24.54 10.86 -22.87
CA PRO A 392 24.56 10.26 -24.21
C PRO A 392 24.89 8.76 -24.20
N TYR A 393 25.47 8.24 -23.10
CA TYR A 393 25.78 6.82 -22.93
C TYR A 393 24.60 5.97 -22.47
N ASN A 394 23.46 6.58 -22.13
CA ASN A 394 22.26 5.84 -21.81
C ASN A 394 21.64 5.30 -23.12
N PRO A 395 21.55 3.97 -23.33
CA PRO A 395 21.05 3.40 -24.57
C PRO A 395 19.59 3.80 -24.86
N TYR A 396 18.80 4.11 -23.83
CA TYR A 396 17.44 4.65 -23.97
C TYR A 396 17.39 6.10 -24.51
N ASN A 397 18.56 6.73 -24.70
CA ASN A 397 18.71 8.03 -25.37
C ASN A 397 19.23 7.88 -26.80
N ALA A 398 19.68 6.67 -27.22
CA ALA A 398 20.29 6.43 -28.53
C ALA A 398 19.25 6.22 -29.65
N ASP A 399 18.06 5.71 -29.31
CA ASP A 399 16.97 5.47 -30.24
C ASP A 399 15.85 6.48 -30.01
N SER A 400 15.82 7.57 -30.76
CA SER A 400 14.62 8.37 -30.86
C SER A 400 14.61 9.22 -32.13
N SER A 401 13.61 8.95 -32.98
CA SER A 401 12.98 9.90 -33.90
C SER A 401 12.41 11.17 -33.21
N ILE A 402 12.72 11.35 -31.92
CA ILE A 402 12.29 12.35 -30.96
C ILE A 402 13.57 12.76 -30.21
N GLY A 403 14.45 13.53 -30.85
CA GLY A 403 15.84 13.74 -30.41
C GLY A 403 16.05 14.04 -28.92
N SER A 404 17.22 13.69 -28.39
CA SER A 404 17.66 13.78 -26.97
C SER A 404 16.91 14.84 -26.11
N ARG A 405 15.78 14.43 -25.51
CA ARG A 405 15.00 15.27 -24.59
C ARG A 405 15.53 15.13 -23.17
N HIS A 406 15.77 16.26 -22.51
CA HIS A 406 16.20 16.31 -21.10
C HIS A 406 15.04 15.91 -20.16
N ARG A 407 15.28 14.98 -19.24
CA ARG A 407 14.26 14.34 -18.39
C ARG A 407 14.71 14.27 -16.94
N HIS A 408 13.76 14.35 -16.00
CA HIS A 408 14.01 14.16 -14.58
C HIS A 408 12.98 13.23 -13.97
N VAL A 409 13.40 12.31 -13.12
CA VAL A 409 12.51 11.46 -12.30
C VAL A 409 12.48 11.93 -10.85
N PHE A 410 13.57 12.55 -10.40
CA PHE A 410 13.70 13.11 -9.07
C PHE A 410 14.59 14.34 -9.08
N VAL A 411 14.33 15.24 -8.13
CA VAL A 411 15.21 16.36 -7.80
C VAL A 411 15.42 16.38 -6.30
N ALA A 412 16.64 16.70 -5.85
CA ALA A 412 17.00 16.80 -4.45
C ALA A 412 17.45 18.21 -4.08
N GLY A 413 17.18 18.64 -2.85
CA GLY A 413 17.60 19.94 -2.32
C GLY A 413 16.68 20.46 -1.22
N SER A 414 16.62 21.79 -1.01
CA SER A 414 15.68 22.38 -0.05
C SER A 414 14.22 22.15 -0.47
N MET A 415 13.28 22.30 0.48
CA MET A 415 11.84 22.26 0.17
C MET A 415 11.48 23.30 -0.90
N GLN A 416 12.00 24.53 -0.80
CA GLN A 416 11.79 25.57 -1.80
C GLN A 416 12.27 25.16 -3.19
N HIS A 417 13.42 24.48 -3.28
CA HIS A 417 13.94 23.98 -4.55
C HIS A 417 13.04 22.89 -5.15
N CYS A 418 12.53 21.99 -4.31
CA CYS A 418 11.60 20.94 -4.75
C CYS A 418 10.25 21.52 -5.23
N LEU A 419 9.73 22.57 -4.57
CA LEU A 419 8.46 23.20 -4.94
C LEU A 419 8.57 24.03 -6.23
N GLY A 420 9.71 24.68 -6.46
CA GLY A 420 9.93 25.59 -7.58
C GLY A 420 10.31 24.92 -8.91
N ALA A 421 10.54 25.76 -9.92
CA ALA A 421 11.20 25.34 -11.15
C ALA A 421 12.68 25.05 -10.85
N PHE A 422 13.14 23.84 -11.18
CA PHE A 422 14.45 23.34 -10.77
C PHE A 422 15.44 23.17 -11.94
N CYS A 423 14.96 23.09 -13.18
CA CYS A 423 15.81 22.90 -14.36
C CYS A 423 15.49 23.87 -15.50
N ARG A 424 16.50 24.61 -15.97
CA ARG A 424 16.39 25.51 -17.12
C ARG A 424 16.28 24.76 -18.46
N GLY A 425 16.92 23.60 -18.58
CA GLY A 425 16.89 22.77 -19.80
C GLY A 425 15.51 22.21 -20.15
N CYS A 426 14.64 22.03 -19.14
CA CYS A 426 13.26 21.58 -19.33
C CYS A 426 12.26 22.69 -19.65
N SER A 427 12.68 23.96 -19.70
CA SER A 427 11.77 25.11 -19.86
C SER A 427 11.35 25.40 -21.31
N ASN A 428 11.87 24.65 -22.29
CA ASN A 428 11.60 24.89 -23.71
C ASN A 428 10.41 24.03 -24.22
N PRO A 429 9.29 24.62 -24.67
CA PRO A 429 8.07 23.91 -25.08
C PRO A 429 8.26 22.93 -26.26
N GLU A 430 9.24 23.16 -27.14
CA GLU A 430 9.54 22.28 -28.29
C GLU A 430 10.15 20.92 -27.88
N ASN A 431 10.64 20.81 -26.63
CA ASN A 431 11.22 19.58 -26.05
C ASN A 431 10.26 18.82 -25.13
N THR A 432 9.02 19.28 -24.95
CA THR A 432 8.20 18.89 -23.79
C THR A 432 6.81 18.38 -24.16
N THR A 433 6.74 17.17 -24.70
CA THR A 433 5.58 16.29 -24.48
C THR A 433 6.00 14.83 -24.48
N LEU A 434 5.97 14.23 -23.28
CA LEU A 434 5.50 12.86 -23.13
C LEU A 434 4.22 12.94 -22.30
N GLU A 435 3.10 13.19 -22.97
CA GLU A 435 1.85 12.58 -22.54
C GLU A 435 2.08 11.07 -22.65
N GLY A 436 2.50 10.40 -21.56
CA GLY A 436 2.75 8.96 -21.65
C GLY A 436 3.27 8.28 -20.41
N SER A 437 4.22 8.87 -19.67
CA SER A 437 4.81 8.21 -18.49
C SER A 437 4.75 9.11 -17.26
N GLY A 438 3.86 8.80 -16.32
CA GLY A 438 3.60 9.57 -15.10
C GLY A 438 4.72 9.56 -14.03
N ILE A 439 5.96 9.28 -14.42
CA ILE A 439 7.13 9.21 -13.52
C ILE A 439 8.09 10.37 -13.69
N TYR A 440 8.03 11.09 -14.83
CA TYR A 440 8.90 12.25 -15.08
C TYR A 440 8.30 13.53 -14.50
N ILE A 441 9.16 14.41 -14.01
CA ILE A 441 8.81 15.69 -13.40
C ILE A 441 9.44 16.86 -14.15
N GLN A 442 8.74 18.00 -14.12
CA GLN A 442 9.21 19.25 -14.73
C GLN A 442 8.60 20.46 -14.03
N GLY A 443 9.29 21.59 -14.08
CA GLY A 443 8.79 22.89 -13.62
C GLY A 443 8.41 22.93 -12.13
N PRO A 444 7.62 23.93 -11.71
CA PRO A 444 7.09 23.99 -10.35
C PRO A 444 6.19 22.80 -10.04
N ILE A 445 5.92 22.58 -8.75
CA ILE A 445 5.08 21.49 -8.31
C ILE A 445 3.66 21.63 -8.86
N LYS A 446 3.02 20.48 -9.12
CA LYS A 446 1.62 20.41 -9.52
C LYS A 446 0.95 19.39 -8.63
N PHE A 447 -0.10 19.81 -7.93
CA PHE A 447 -0.89 18.92 -7.10
C PHE A 447 -1.92 18.18 -7.93
N ILE A 448 -2.15 16.92 -7.60
CA ILE A 448 -3.23 16.12 -8.17
C ILE A 448 -4.51 16.51 -7.43
N MET A 449 -5.46 17.09 -8.17
CA MET A 449 -6.77 17.56 -7.65
C MET A 449 -7.97 16.87 -8.32
N VAL A 450 -7.72 15.87 -9.18
CA VAL A 450 -8.79 15.23 -9.97
C VAL A 450 -9.83 14.61 -9.06
N ASN A 451 -11.11 14.86 -9.39
CA ASN A 451 -12.29 14.43 -8.63
C ASN A 451 -12.14 12.97 -8.15
N PRO A 452 -12.03 12.75 -6.83
CA PRO A 452 -11.60 11.49 -6.24
C PRO A 452 -12.51 10.36 -6.61
N GLY A 453 -13.82 10.56 -6.60
CA GLY A 453 -14.67 9.41 -6.70
C GLY A 453 -14.82 8.82 -8.10
N ARG A 454 -14.29 9.42 -9.16
CA ARG A 454 -14.06 8.63 -10.39
C ARG A 454 -13.02 7.53 -10.15
N GLN A 455 -11.98 7.79 -9.36
CA GLN A 455 -10.96 6.80 -8.97
C GLN A 455 -11.36 5.98 -7.73
N LEU A 456 -12.15 6.53 -6.79
CA LEU A 456 -12.69 5.78 -5.65
C LEU A 456 -13.87 4.89 -6.05
N ALA A 457 -14.64 5.24 -7.09
CA ALA A 457 -15.71 4.41 -7.64
C ALA A 457 -15.17 3.33 -8.60
N THR A 458 -14.10 3.59 -9.37
CA THR A 458 -13.48 2.56 -10.23
C THR A 458 -12.34 1.79 -9.56
N GLY A 459 -11.88 2.22 -8.38
CA GLY A 459 -10.92 1.47 -7.55
C GLY A 459 -9.48 1.37 -8.05
N SER A 460 -9.23 1.71 -9.32
CA SER A 460 -7.95 1.47 -10.01
C SER A 460 -7.77 2.44 -11.18
N PHE A 461 -6.51 2.77 -11.48
CA PHE A 461 -6.11 3.46 -12.71
C PHE A 461 -6.29 2.59 -13.97
N ARG A 462 -6.52 1.27 -13.79
CA ARG A 462 -6.89 0.26 -14.79
C ARG A 462 -7.81 -0.78 -14.13
N PRO A 463 -9.13 -0.58 -14.12
CA PRO A 463 -10.04 -1.53 -13.50
C PRO A 463 -9.88 -2.89 -14.19
N ILE A 464 -9.74 -3.93 -13.38
CA ILE A 464 -9.87 -5.32 -13.82
C ILE A 464 -11.03 -5.92 -13.06
N ASP A 465 -11.80 -6.79 -13.69
CA ASP A 465 -12.84 -7.53 -12.98
C ASP A 465 -12.25 -8.72 -12.20
N ILE A 466 -13.09 -9.39 -11.40
CA ILE A 466 -12.65 -10.54 -10.61
C ILE A 466 -12.24 -11.73 -11.49
N GLY A 467 -12.83 -11.86 -12.67
CA GLY A 467 -12.47 -12.88 -13.67
C GLY A 467 -11.07 -12.64 -14.20
N GLU A 468 -10.76 -11.42 -14.64
CA GLU A 468 -9.42 -11.01 -15.06
C GLU A 468 -8.39 -11.15 -13.94
N TRP A 469 -8.75 -10.82 -12.69
CA TRP A 469 -7.85 -10.99 -11.54
C TRP A 469 -7.52 -12.46 -11.23
N THR A 470 -8.45 -13.39 -11.48
CA THR A 470 -8.28 -14.83 -11.24
C THR A 470 -7.81 -15.62 -12.46
N PHE A 471 -7.84 -15.02 -13.65
CA PHE A 471 -7.63 -15.68 -14.94
C PHE A 471 -6.33 -16.48 -15.03
N GLU A 472 -5.21 -15.88 -14.61
CA GLU A 472 -3.91 -16.55 -14.65
C GLU A 472 -3.76 -17.63 -13.55
N ALA A 473 -4.65 -17.64 -12.54
CA ALA A 473 -4.53 -18.50 -11.36
C ALA A 473 -5.16 -19.89 -11.54
N TYR A 474 -6.34 -19.96 -12.14
CA TYR A 474 -7.14 -21.18 -12.20
C TYR A 474 -7.01 -21.91 -13.53
N GLU A 475 -7.16 -23.23 -13.51
CA GLU A 475 -7.30 -24.05 -14.71
C GLU A 475 -8.49 -23.54 -15.54
N ASP A 476 -8.33 -23.52 -16.86
CA ASP A 476 -9.40 -23.09 -17.74
C ASP A 476 -10.52 -24.12 -17.61
N LEU A 477 -11.61 -23.76 -16.95
CA LEU A 477 -12.83 -24.56 -16.97
C LEU A 477 -13.32 -24.58 -18.41
N HIS A 478 -12.98 -25.63 -19.16
CA HIS A 478 -13.57 -25.88 -20.47
C HIS A 478 -15.06 -26.19 -20.31
N ASP A 479 -15.87 -25.15 -20.13
CA ASP A 479 -17.28 -25.24 -20.51
C ASP A 479 -17.38 -25.08 -22.03
N GLY A 480 -18.12 -25.99 -22.67
CA GLY A 480 -18.16 -26.22 -24.11
C GLY A 480 -18.82 -25.11 -24.94
N SER A 481 -18.77 -23.85 -24.51
CA SER A 481 -19.30 -22.71 -25.27
C SER A 481 -18.21 -21.66 -25.49
N ARG A 482 -17.72 -21.61 -26.74
CA ARG A 482 -16.83 -20.56 -27.26
C ARG A 482 -17.38 -19.16 -26.93
N VAL A 483 -16.71 -18.42 -26.06
CA VAL A 483 -16.79 -16.97 -26.05
C VAL A 483 -15.77 -16.46 -27.08
N GLN A 484 -16.27 -15.83 -28.14
CA GLN A 484 -15.44 -15.23 -29.19
C GLN A 484 -14.61 -14.09 -28.61
N ARG A 485 -13.31 -14.07 -28.92
CA ARG A 485 -12.43 -12.91 -28.70
C ARG A 485 -12.95 -11.71 -29.51
N PRO A 486 -12.87 -10.47 -29.03
CA PRO A 486 -12.96 -9.31 -29.90
C PRO A 486 -11.68 -9.26 -30.76
N SER A 487 -11.85 -9.30 -32.08
CA SER A 487 -10.76 -9.17 -33.05
C SER A 487 -10.35 -7.70 -33.18
N GLU A 488 -9.10 -7.37 -32.84
CA GLU A 488 -8.45 -6.18 -33.37
C GLU A 488 -7.77 -6.53 -34.70
N THR A 489 -8.28 -5.91 -35.76
CA THR A 489 -7.77 -6.03 -37.12
C THR A 489 -6.67 -5.00 -37.34
N ILE A 490 -5.43 -5.42 -37.58
CA ILE A 490 -4.46 -4.61 -38.34
C ILE A 490 -3.78 -5.51 -39.38
N ARG A 491 -3.93 -5.10 -40.65
CA ARG A 491 -3.32 -5.68 -41.85
C ARG A 491 -1.80 -5.52 -41.84
N GLY A 492 -1.09 -6.49 -42.41
CA GLY A 492 0.33 -6.37 -42.74
C GLY A 492 0.96 -7.68 -43.21
N ASP A 493 0.64 -8.05 -44.45
CA ASP A 493 1.36 -8.86 -45.45
C ASP A 493 2.28 -10.02 -45.04
N ALA A 494 1.97 -11.16 -45.66
CA ALA A 494 2.69 -12.42 -45.64
C ALA A 494 3.99 -12.38 -46.47
N ILE A 495 5.02 -13.08 -45.98
CA ILE A 495 5.98 -13.80 -46.83
C ILE A 495 6.17 -15.21 -46.25
N VAL A 496 5.87 -16.18 -47.10
CA VAL A 496 6.01 -17.63 -46.93
C VAL A 496 7.48 -18.02 -47.02
N ASN A 497 7.94 -18.94 -46.17
CA ASN A 497 8.93 -19.93 -46.61
C ASN A 497 8.82 -21.26 -45.84
N GLN A 498 8.90 -22.34 -46.62
CA GLN A 498 8.69 -23.73 -46.24
C GLN A 498 10.02 -24.46 -45.93
N GLY A 499 9.92 -25.59 -45.22
CA GLY A 499 10.95 -26.63 -45.05
C GLY A 499 11.15 -26.93 -43.56
N GLY A 500 11.17 -28.15 -43.03
CA GLY A 500 11.14 -29.52 -43.53
C GLY A 500 11.41 -30.44 -42.31
N SER A 501 10.72 -31.58 -42.26
CA SER A 501 10.65 -32.70 -41.28
C SER A 501 12.00 -33.29 -40.77
N PRO A 502 12.07 -34.37 -39.92
CA PRO A 502 11.34 -34.77 -38.68
C PRO A 502 12.32 -35.37 -37.57
N PRO A 503 12.04 -36.45 -36.78
CA PRO A 503 12.02 -36.41 -35.30
C PRO A 503 13.02 -37.36 -34.58
N SER A 504 13.12 -37.28 -33.25
CA SER A 504 13.61 -38.36 -32.37
C SER A 504 13.16 -38.09 -30.92
N GLU A 505 12.24 -38.90 -30.39
CA GLU A 505 12.46 -40.10 -29.56
C GLU A 505 13.00 -39.83 -28.14
N GLY A 506 12.08 -39.98 -27.16
CA GLY A 506 12.24 -40.86 -26.00
C GLY A 506 13.18 -40.48 -24.87
N ARG A 507 12.61 -40.20 -23.69
CA ARG A 507 12.74 -41.09 -22.53
C ARG A 507 11.88 -40.63 -21.35
N GLU A 508 11.07 -41.58 -20.90
CA GLU A 508 10.44 -41.64 -19.60
C GLU A 508 11.52 -41.71 -18.51
N ASP A 509 11.27 -41.05 -17.37
CA ASP A 509 11.77 -41.53 -16.09
C ASP A 509 10.78 -41.11 -14.99
N GLU A 510 10.15 -42.14 -14.42
CA GLU A 510 9.38 -42.12 -13.19
C GLU A 510 10.33 -41.93 -12.01
N GLY A 511 9.95 -41.09 -11.04
CA GLY A 511 10.77 -40.82 -9.87
C GLY A 511 9.91 -40.43 -8.67
N ALA A 512 9.67 -41.44 -7.83
CA ALA A 512 8.92 -41.50 -6.59
C ALA A 512 8.91 -40.23 -5.70
N VAL A 513 7.72 -40.01 -5.15
CA VAL A 513 7.41 -39.14 -4.01
C VAL A 513 8.02 -39.76 -2.76
N ASP A 514 8.78 -39.00 -1.98
CA ASP A 514 9.18 -39.41 -0.63
C ASP A 514 8.88 -38.31 0.39
N GLU A 515 7.98 -38.65 1.30
CA GLU A 515 7.58 -37.91 2.49
C GLU A 515 8.64 -38.09 3.59
N ALA A 516 9.40 -37.05 3.91
CA ALA A 516 10.02 -36.89 5.23
C ALA A 516 10.66 -35.50 5.34
N TYR A 517 10.83 -35.04 6.58
CA TYR A 517 11.45 -33.78 7.02
C TYR A 517 10.51 -32.59 7.23
N MET A 518 9.55 -32.82 8.13
CA MET A 518 9.16 -31.83 9.14
C MET A 518 10.17 -31.89 10.29
N ASN A 519 11.18 -31.02 10.27
CA ASN A 519 11.73 -30.35 11.46
C ASN A 519 12.89 -29.44 11.07
N GLU A 520 12.94 -28.28 11.73
CA GLU A 520 13.94 -27.22 11.64
C GLU A 520 13.88 -26.29 10.42
N PHE A 521 13.10 -25.21 10.52
CA PHE A 521 13.37 -23.98 9.75
C PHE A 521 13.31 -22.71 10.60
N LEU A 522 14.52 -22.17 10.74
CA LEU A 522 14.96 -20.77 10.69
C LEU A 522 13.88 -19.73 10.34
N VAL A 523 14.01 -18.58 11.00
CA VAL A 523 13.31 -17.33 10.71
C VAL A 523 13.42 -16.98 9.22
N PRO A 524 12.32 -16.79 8.47
CA PRO A 524 12.40 -16.35 7.08
C PRO A 524 13.02 -14.94 7.04
N GLY A 525 14.18 -14.85 6.39
CA GLY A 525 14.80 -13.57 6.05
C GLY A 525 13.93 -12.82 5.05
N SER A 526 13.78 -11.52 5.28
CA SER A 526 12.97 -10.55 4.52
C SER A 526 13.61 -10.17 3.17
N TRP A 527 13.67 -11.09 2.21
CA TRP A 527 14.35 -10.87 0.93
C TRP A 527 13.47 -10.26 -0.17
N ILE A 528 12.15 -10.23 0.02
CA ILE A 528 11.17 -9.80 -1.00
C ILE A 528 11.28 -8.28 -1.32
N TRP A 529 11.97 -7.49 -0.50
CA TRP A 529 11.95 -6.01 -0.57
C TRP A 529 13.23 -5.35 -1.09
N SER A 530 14.16 -6.13 -1.64
CA SER A 530 15.36 -5.58 -2.32
C SER A 530 15.12 -5.25 -3.81
N LEU A 531 13.85 -5.14 -4.23
CA LEU A 531 13.42 -4.78 -5.58
C LEU A 531 13.40 -3.26 -5.80
#